data_AF-A0A7S1AWP0-F1
#
_entry.id   AF-A0A7S1AWP0-F1
#
_cell.length_a   1.000
_cell.length_b   1.000
_cell.length_c   1.000
_cell.angle_alpha   90.00
_cell.angle_beta   90.00
_cell.angle_gamma   90.00
#
_symmetry.space_group_name_H-M   'P 1'
#
loop_
_entity.id
_entity.type
_entity.pdbx_description
1 polymer ?
#
loop_
_entity_poly.entity_id
_entity_poly.type
_entity_poly.pdbx_seq_one_letter_code
_entity_poly.pdbx_strand_id
1 'polypeptide(L)'
;MANTAESLRNATKDTVPGPDASTSRLAERTGEVAKQDVSACVEGDVPLCVDQFQWLTEAASRHGLSGPWAVLSSLVHFANGEPPKSKRQLFLVVRCGRCLQHSRGGEKEDHAVLLPAQQWQWLRAVRDRSNHSSVAKTIRIILDFYVPMCQLDETFEARVVACGGGMCSIKAAGA
;
A
#
# COMPACT_ATOMS: atom_id res chain seq x y z
N MET A 1 28.35 68.21 -15.99
CA MET A 1 28.29 68.35 -17.46
C MET A 1 27.26 67.35 -17.98
N ALA A 2 26.30 67.85 -18.77
CA ALA A 2 25.34 67.20 -19.70
C ALA A 2 25.10 65.67 -19.58
N ASN A 3 23.86 65.21 -19.30
CA ASN A 3 22.79 64.87 -20.28
C ASN A 3 23.24 63.74 -21.24
N THR A 4 22.53 62.61 -21.46
CA THR A 4 21.15 62.39 -21.99
C THR A 4 21.00 60.85 -22.07
N ALA A 5 20.03 60.14 -21.49
CA ALA A 5 18.59 60.05 -21.80
C ALA A 5 18.23 59.68 -23.26
N GLU A 6 17.75 58.44 -23.42
CA GLU A 6 16.46 58.08 -24.04
C GLU A 6 16.32 57.84 -25.57
N SER A 7 15.44 56.86 -25.85
CA SER A 7 14.65 56.62 -27.07
C SER A 7 15.35 55.88 -28.22
N LEU A 8 14.73 54.87 -28.86
CA LEU A 8 13.43 54.96 -29.52
C LEU A 8 12.66 53.63 -29.56
N ARG A 9 11.35 53.77 -29.37
CA ARG A 9 10.28 52.82 -29.68
C ARG A 9 10.00 52.89 -31.19
N ASN A 10 9.45 51.84 -31.78
CA ASN A 10 8.50 52.00 -32.88
C ASN A 10 7.44 50.90 -32.85
N ALA A 11 6.21 51.35 -33.07
CA ALA A 11 4.96 50.64 -32.91
C ALA A 11 4.28 50.41 -34.27
N THR A 12 3.17 49.68 -34.21
CA THR A 12 2.11 49.48 -35.22
C THR A 12 2.39 48.35 -36.23
N LYS A 13 1.44 47.50 -36.60
CA LYS A 13 -0.01 47.71 -36.74
C LYS A 13 -0.77 46.38 -36.84
N ASP A 14 -1.97 46.37 -36.27
CA ASP A 14 -3.00 45.33 -36.33
C ASP A 14 -3.36 44.86 -37.74
N THR A 15 -3.71 43.57 -37.89
CA THR A 15 -4.79 43.08 -38.78
C THR A 15 -5.23 41.65 -38.38
N VAL A 16 -6.48 41.51 -37.95
CA VAL A 16 -7.32 40.30 -37.91
C VAL A 16 -8.68 40.79 -38.47
N PRO A 17 -9.38 40.13 -39.42
CA PRO A 17 -10.12 38.88 -39.14
C PRO A 17 -10.39 37.92 -40.34
N GLY A 18 -10.86 36.71 -40.02
CA GLY A 18 -11.54 35.82 -40.98
C GLY A 18 -11.56 34.34 -40.56
N PRO A 19 -12.72 33.75 -40.22
CA PRO A 19 -12.83 32.39 -39.70
C PRO A 19 -13.24 31.41 -40.81
N ASP A 20 -12.43 30.37 -41.03
CA ASP A 20 -12.83 29.24 -41.87
C ASP A 20 -12.94 27.96 -41.05
N ALA A 21 -14.12 27.38 -41.19
CA ALA A 21 -14.58 26.16 -40.58
C ALA A 21 -13.74 24.94 -40.98
N SER A 22 -13.92 23.88 -40.18
CA SER A 22 -13.66 22.47 -40.50
C SER A 22 -12.39 21.86 -39.91
N THR A 23 -12.41 21.60 -38.60
CA THR A 23 -12.05 20.27 -38.06
C THR A 23 -12.77 20.03 -36.74
N SER A 24 -14.10 19.98 -36.80
CA SER A 24 -14.88 19.11 -35.93
C SER A 24 -14.70 17.68 -36.44
N ARG A 25 -13.98 16.84 -35.70
CA ARG A 25 -14.16 15.37 -35.74
C ARG A 25 -13.43 14.74 -34.55
N LEU A 26 -14.23 14.46 -33.51
CA LEU A 26 -14.04 13.48 -32.42
C LEU A 26 -12.75 13.65 -31.58
N ALA A 27 -12.71 14.20 -30.36
CA ALA A 27 -13.74 14.40 -29.34
C ALA A 27 -14.67 13.20 -29.14
N GLU A 28 -14.11 11.99 -29.08
CA GLU A 28 -14.76 10.82 -28.47
C GLU A 28 -13.75 9.68 -28.35
N ARG A 29 -12.94 9.75 -27.30
CA ARG A 29 -12.24 8.61 -26.74
C ARG A 29 -11.99 8.88 -25.26
N THR A 30 -13.08 9.22 -24.57
CA THR A 30 -13.24 8.83 -23.17
C THR A 30 -13.13 7.32 -23.15
N GLY A 31 -11.89 6.85 -22.97
CA GLY A 31 -11.64 5.49 -22.57
C GLY A 31 -12.43 5.28 -21.29
N GLU A 32 -13.52 4.55 -21.45
CA GLU A 32 -14.23 3.82 -20.43
C GLU A 32 -13.19 3.23 -19.48
N VAL A 33 -12.94 3.92 -18.36
CA VAL A 33 -12.17 3.36 -17.27
C VAL A 33 -13.07 2.26 -16.75
N ALA A 34 -12.88 1.07 -17.31
CA ALA A 34 -13.47 -0.15 -16.83
C ALA A 34 -13.29 -0.13 -15.32
N LYS A 35 -14.40 -0.14 -14.59
CA LYS A 35 -14.44 -0.59 -13.21
C LYS A 35 -13.92 -2.02 -13.24
N GLN A 36 -12.60 -2.19 -13.25
CA GLN A 36 -12.01 -3.46 -12.91
C GLN A 36 -12.48 -3.74 -11.49
N ASP A 37 -13.02 -4.93 -11.30
CA ASP A 37 -13.27 -5.46 -9.98
C ASP A 37 -11.91 -5.66 -9.31
N VAL A 38 -11.43 -4.59 -8.66
CA VAL A 38 -10.13 -4.50 -7.99
C VAL A 38 -10.10 -5.35 -6.71
N SER A 39 -11.21 -6.02 -6.37
CA SER A 39 -11.38 -6.75 -5.12
C SER A 39 -11.22 -8.27 -5.23
N ALA A 40 -10.60 -8.78 -6.30
CA ALA A 40 -10.25 -10.19 -6.36
C ALA A 40 -9.08 -10.49 -5.40
N CYS A 41 -9.34 -11.35 -4.43
CA CYS A 41 -8.32 -11.81 -3.50
C CYS A 41 -7.56 -12.99 -4.07
N VAL A 42 -6.29 -13.07 -3.68
CA VAL A 42 -5.39 -14.12 -4.12
C VAL A 42 -4.79 -14.77 -2.88
N GLU A 43 -4.74 -16.08 -2.90
CA GLU A 43 -4.11 -16.89 -1.87
C GLU A 43 -2.60 -17.00 -2.13
N GLY A 44 -1.82 -17.07 -1.06
CA GLY A 44 -0.40 -17.38 -1.14
C GLY A 44 0.10 -17.99 0.16
N ASP A 45 0.94 -19.01 0.04
CA ASP A 45 1.53 -19.69 1.19
C ASP A 45 2.60 -18.83 1.85
N VAL A 46 2.41 -18.56 3.15
CA VAL A 46 3.30 -17.72 3.92
C VAL A 46 3.65 -18.41 5.23
N PRO A 47 4.93 -18.76 5.44
CA PRO A 47 5.40 -19.21 6.75
C PRO A 47 5.38 -18.05 7.74
N LEU A 48 4.50 -18.13 8.73
CA LEU A 48 4.42 -17.19 9.86
C LEU A 48 4.85 -17.88 11.14
N CYS A 49 5.33 -17.10 12.10
CA CYS A 49 5.53 -17.65 13.44
C CYS A 49 4.19 -17.86 14.14
N VAL A 50 4.10 -18.91 14.95
CA VAL A 50 2.86 -19.31 15.65
C VAL A 50 2.24 -18.14 16.42
N ASP A 51 3.05 -17.37 17.14
CA ASP A 51 2.61 -16.20 17.91
C ASP A 51 2.12 -15.03 17.04
N GLN A 52 2.69 -14.86 15.84
CA GLN A 52 2.21 -13.86 14.88
C GLN A 52 0.83 -14.23 14.34
N PHE A 53 0.63 -15.51 13.98
CA PHE A 53 -0.66 -16.01 13.50
C PHE A 53 -1.72 -16.02 14.61
N GLN A 54 -1.34 -16.42 15.83
CA GLN A 54 -2.19 -16.35 17.01
C GLN A 54 -2.65 -14.91 17.25
N TRP A 55 -1.73 -13.95 17.25
CA TRP A 55 -2.10 -12.55 17.46
C TRP A 55 -3.07 -12.03 16.40
N LEU A 56 -2.87 -12.37 15.12
CA LEU A 56 -3.80 -11.99 14.05
C LEU A 56 -5.20 -12.55 14.27
N THR A 57 -5.30 -13.80 14.75
CA THR A 57 -6.56 -14.46 15.05
C THR A 57 -7.28 -13.80 16.22
N GLU A 58 -6.55 -13.51 17.29
CA GLU A 58 -7.10 -12.83 18.47
C GLU A 58 -7.54 -11.39 18.13
N ALA A 59 -6.74 -10.66 17.35
CA ALA A 59 -7.10 -9.32 16.88
C ALA A 59 -8.36 -9.35 16.01
N ALA A 60 -8.50 -10.34 15.12
CA ALA A 60 -9.70 -10.49 14.32
C ALA A 60 -10.94 -10.68 15.19
N SER A 61 -10.83 -11.50 16.23
CA SER A 61 -11.90 -11.72 17.22
C SER A 61 -12.24 -10.44 17.99
N ARG A 62 -11.23 -9.71 18.50
CA ARG A 62 -11.43 -8.44 19.23
C ARG A 62 -12.18 -7.39 18.42
N HIS A 63 -11.92 -7.32 17.11
CA HIS A 63 -12.52 -6.33 16.20
C HIS A 63 -13.71 -6.87 15.38
N GLY A 64 -14.19 -8.09 15.67
CA GLY A 64 -15.34 -8.69 14.98
C GLY A 64 -15.13 -8.89 13.47
N LEU A 65 -13.88 -9.13 13.04
CA LEU A 65 -13.54 -9.34 11.63
C LEU A 65 -13.73 -10.80 11.22
N SER A 66 -13.84 -11.03 9.91
CA SER A 66 -14.06 -12.36 9.32
C SER A 66 -12.90 -13.35 9.53
N GLY A 67 -11.72 -12.87 9.92
CA GLY A 67 -10.57 -13.74 10.18
C GLY A 67 -9.22 -13.00 10.23
N PRO A 68 -8.12 -13.74 10.48
CA PRO A 68 -6.78 -13.16 10.66
C PRO A 68 -6.30 -12.36 9.45
N TRP A 69 -6.72 -12.74 8.25
CA TRP A 69 -6.30 -12.08 7.01
C TRP A 69 -6.93 -10.71 6.80
N ALA A 70 -8.09 -10.44 7.41
CA ALA A 70 -8.65 -9.09 7.42
C ALA A 70 -7.75 -8.14 8.22
N VAL A 71 -7.25 -8.57 9.39
CA VAL A 71 -6.29 -7.80 10.19
C VAL A 71 -4.97 -7.60 9.43
N LEU A 72 -4.46 -8.67 8.81
CA LEU A 72 -3.23 -8.57 8.01
C LEU A 72 -3.40 -7.61 6.83
N SER A 73 -4.55 -7.65 6.16
CA SER A 73 -4.88 -6.71 5.08
C SER A 73 -4.87 -5.26 5.58
N SER A 74 -5.45 -4.99 6.75
CA SER A 74 -5.40 -3.67 7.39
C SER A 74 -3.97 -3.22 7.69
N LEU A 75 -3.14 -4.11 8.23
CA LEU A 75 -1.73 -3.83 8.51
C LEU A 75 -0.93 -3.53 7.24
N VAL A 76 -1.14 -4.30 6.17
CA VAL A 76 -0.48 -4.08 4.87
C VAL A 76 -0.94 -2.76 4.26
N HIS A 77 -2.23 -2.46 4.32
CA HIS A 77 -2.77 -1.17 3.89
C HIS A 77 -2.14 -0.01 4.66
N PHE A 78 -2.08 -0.12 5.99
CA PHE A 78 -1.49 0.89 6.87
C PHE A 78 0.00 1.11 6.55
N ALA A 79 0.77 0.03 6.43
CA ALA A 79 2.19 0.08 6.04
C ALA A 79 2.40 0.67 4.65
N ASN A 80 1.47 0.45 3.72
CA ASN A 80 1.48 1.10 2.41
C ASN A 80 1.10 2.59 2.46
N GLY A 81 0.32 3.03 3.44
CA GLY A 81 0.00 4.44 3.67
C GLY A 81 1.14 5.26 4.29
N GLU A 82 2.14 4.60 4.89
CA GLU A 82 3.23 5.26 5.60
C GLU A 82 4.05 6.24 4.73
N PRO A 83 4.53 7.36 5.30
CA PRO A 83 5.47 8.25 4.62
C PRO A 83 6.75 7.52 4.18
N PRO A 84 7.44 7.99 3.12
CA PRO A 84 8.66 7.34 2.62
C PRO A 84 9.74 7.13 3.70
N LYS A 85 9.88 8.08 4.62
CA LYS A 85 10.83 7.99 5.75
C LYS A 85 10.49 6.82 6.68
N SER A 86 9.22 6.65 7.05
CA SER A 86 8.73 5.55 7.88
C SER A 86 8.90 4.20 7.18
N LYS A 87 8.54 4.12 5.88
CA LYS A 87 8.75 2.89 5.09
C LYS A 87 10.21 2.48 5.00
N ARG A 88 11.12 3.46 4.84
CA ARG A 88 12.57 3.20 4.87
C ARG A 88 12.98 2.62 6.22
N GLN A 89 12.49 3.18 7.32
CA GLN A 89 12.76 2.64 8.65
C GLN A 89 12.24 1.19 8.74
N LEU A 90 10.99 0.96 8.37
CA LEU A 90 10.33 -0.35 8.44
C LEU A 90 11.02 -1.44 7.61
N PHE A 91 11.38 -1.16 6.36
CA PHE A 91 11.84 -2.22 5.45
C PHE A 91 13.35 -2.27 5.24
N LEU A 92 14.09 -1.18 5.49
CA LEU A 92 15.53 -1.16 5.26
C LEU A 92 16.35 -1.11 6.56
N VAL A 93 15.79 -0.54 7.64
CA VAL A 93 16.52 -0.34 8.90
C VAL A 93 16.12 -1.37 9.94
N VAL A 94 14.82 -1.64 10.11
CA VAL A 94 14.33 -2.64 11.05
C VAL A 94 14.84 -4.01 10.62
N ARG A 95 15.68 -4.61 11.48
CA ARG A 95 15.95 -6.05 11.44
C ARG A 95 14.78 -6.71 12.14
N CYS A 96 14.22 -7.76 11.56
CA CYS A 96 13.11 -8.49 12.19
C CYS A 96 13.42 -8.75 13.67
N GLY A 97 12.48 -8.57 14.60
CA GLY A 97 12.77 -8.65 16.05
C GLY A 97 13.41 -9.98 16.47
N ARG A 98 13.22 -11.01 15.63
CA ARG A 98 13.72 -12.38 15.78
C ARG A 98 15.07 -12.62 15.08
N CYS A 99 15.62 -11.63 14.37
CA CYS A 99 16.89 -11.68 13.65
C CYS A 99 18.08 -11.22 14.50
N LEU A 100 17.83 -10.59 15.65
CA LEU A 100 18.86 -10.00 16.53
C LEU A 100 19.36 -10.95 17.64
N GLN A 101 18.77 -12.13 17.79
CA GLN A 101 19.24 -13.13 18.74
C GLN A 101 19.65 -14.41 18.01
N HIS A 102 20.61 -15.13 18.59
CA HIS A 102 21.08 -16.46 18.18
C HIS A 102 19.99 -17.56 18.27
N SER A 103 18.71 -17.22 18.10
CA SER A 103 17.60 -18.15 18.02
C SER A 103 17.30 -18.47 16.56
N ARG A 104 17.00 -19.75 16.29
CA ARG A 104 16.42 -20.18 15.02
C ARG A 104 15.01 -19.59 14.96
N GLY A 105 14.90 -18.34 14.48
CA GLY A 105 13.73 -17.48 14.66
C GLY A 105 12.39 -18.19 14.52
N GLY A 106 11.81 -18.58 15.66
CA GLY A 106 10.53 -19.26 15.86
C GLY A 106 10.31 -20.55 15.05
N GLU A 107 9.48 -21.44 15.59
CA GLU A 107 8.75 -22.38 14.74
C GLU A 107 7.84 -21.58 13.80
N LYS A 108 7.73 -22.05 12.55
CA LYS A 108 6.91 -21.41 11.51
C LYS A 108 6.01 -22.43 10.88
N GLU A 109 4.78 -22.03 10.67
CA GLU A 109 3.76 -22.83 9.99
C GLU A 109 3.38 -22.12 8.70
N ASP A 110 3.18 -22.90 7.63
CA ASP A 110 2.71 -22.37 6.37
C ASP A 110 1.21 -22.10 6.47
N HIS A 111 0.82 -20.88 6.14
CA HIS A 111 -0.57 -20.48 6.11
C HIS A 111 -0.97 -19.98 4.74
N ALA A 112 -2.15 -20.43 4.28
CA ALA A 112 -2.87 -19.90 3.13
C ALA A 112 -3.34 -18.47 3.40
N VAL A 113 -2.47 -17.48 3.17
CA VAL A 113 -2.77 -16.07 3.38
C VAL A 113 -3.60 -15.54 2.23
N LEU A 114 -4.74 -14.93 2.56
CA LEU A 114 -5.63 -14.34 1.56
C LEU A 114 -5.59 -12.81 1.61
N LEU A 115 -5.07 -12.17 0.56
CA LEU A 115 -5.01 -10.71 0.44
C LEU A 115 -5.48 -10.24 -0.94
N PRO A 116 -5.93 -8.98 -1.07
CA PRO A 116 -6.19 -8.37 -2.37
C PRO A 116 -4.97 -8.46 -3.29
N ALA A 117 -5.18 -8.71 -4.59
CA ALA A 117 -4.09 -8.85 -5.56
C ALA A 117 -3.11 -7.66 -5.57
N GLN A 118 -3.62 -6.44 -5.38
CA GLN A 118 -2.80 -5.22 -5.31
C GLN A 118 -1.86 -5.21 -4.10
N GLN A 119 -2.31 -5.74 -2.95
CA GLN A 119 -1.46 -5.84 -1.77
C GLN A 119 -0.34 -6.84 -2.01
N TRP A 120 -0.62 -7.99 -2.63
CA TRP A 120 0.42 -8.93 -3.04
C TRP A 120 1.44 -8.32 -4.00
N GLN A 121 0.98 -7.53 -4.98
CA GLN A 121 1.87 -6.82 -5.90
C GLN A 121 2.75 -5.81 -5.16
N TRP A 122 2.16 -5.04 -4.25
CA TRP A 122 2.92 -4.09 -3.43
C TRP A 122 3.96 -4.79 -2.54
N LEU A 123 3.58 -5.89 -1.89
CA LEU A 123 4.47 -6.69 -1.06
C LEU A 123 5.66 -7.25 -1.87
N ARG A 124 5.41 -7.72 -3.10
CA ARG A 124 6.49 -8.13 -4.04
C ARG A 124 7.41 -6.96 -4.36
N ALA A 125 6.88 -5.79 -4.69
CA ALA A 125 7.69 -4.60 -4.96
C ALA A 125 8.50 -4.13 -3.74
N VAL A 126 7.97 -4.26 -2.52
CA VAL A 126 8.71 -3.98 -1.28
C VAL A 126 9.82 -5.01 -1.07
N ARG A 127 9.52 -6.31 -1.24
CA ARG A 127 10.51 -7.39 -1.15
C ARG A 127 11.70 -7.11 -2.07
N ASP A 128 11.45 -6.80 -3.33
CA ASP A 128 12.51 -6.63 -4.33
C ASP A 128 13.37 -5.40 -4.03
N ARG A 129 12.74 -4.25 -3.70
CA ARG A 129 13.47 -3.00 -3.36
C ARG A 129 14.25 -3.09 -2.05
N SER A 130 13.78 -3.91 -1.11
CA SER A 130 14.41 -4.09 0.21
C SER A 130 15.32 -5.30 0.27
N ASN A 131 15.48 -6.02 -0.85
CA ASN A 131 16.24 -7.25 -0.98
C ASN A 131 15.87 -8.30 0.09
N HIS A 132 14.58 -8.48 0.34
CA HIS A 132 14.09 -9.51 1.23
C HIS A 132 14.08 -10.87 0.50
N SER A 133 14.49 -11.93 1.21
CA SER A 133 14.54 -13.27 0.63
C SER A 133 13.18 -13.76 0.12
N SER A 134 12.07 -13.32 0.72
CA SER A 134 10.71 -13.69 0.31
C SER A 134 9.68 -12.63 0.67
N VAL A 135 8.47 -12.74 0.08
CA VAL A 135 7.31 -11.95 0.52
C VAL A 135 6.95 -12.28 1.97
N ALA A 136 7.06 -13.56 2.36
CA ALA A 136 6.82 -13.98 3.74
C ALA A 136 7.72 -13.24 4.74
N LYS A 137 9.01 -13.03 4.42
CA LYS A 137 9.89 -12.18 5.25
C LYS A 137 9.37 -10.75 5.36
N THR A 138 8.85 -10.18 4.27
CA THR A 138 8.28 -8.83 4.25
C THR A 138 7.05 -8.74 5.15
N ILE A 139 6.13 -9.70 5.07
CA ILE A 139 4.96 -9.78 5.94
C ILE A 139 5.39 -9.88 7.41
N ARG A 140 6.34 -10.76 7.73
CA ARG A 140 6.84 -10.92 9.11
C ARG A 140 7.48 -9.64 9.66
N ILE A 141 8.14 -8.84 8.83
CA ILE A 141 8.67 -7.52 9.24
C ILE A 141 7.54 -6.55 9.60
N ILE A 142 6.47 -6.52 8.80
CA ILE A 142 5.28 -5.71 9.12
C ILE A 142 4.70 -6.13 10.46
N LEU A 143 4.54 -7.44 10.69
CA LEU A 143 4.01 -7.99 11.94
C LEU A 143 4.93 -7.68 13.12
N ASP A 144 6.22 -8.00 13.02
CA ASP A 144 7.19 -7.76 14.10
C ASP A 144 7.31 -6.26 14.47
N PHE A 145 7.02 -5.35 13.54
CA PHE A 145 7.03 -3.91 13.81
C PHE A 145 5.73 -3.42 14.47
N TYR A 146 4.58 -3.74 13.89
CA TYR A 146 3.31 -3.16 14.34
C TYR A 146 2.65 -3.92 15.48
N VAL A 147 2.82 -5.24 15.58
CA VAL A 147 2.17 -6.05 16.63
C VAL A 147 2.54 -5.55 18.03
N PRO A 148 3.82 -5.28 18.37
CA PRO A 148 4.16 -4.74 19.68
C PRO A 148 3.51 -3.38 19.96
N MET A 149 3.32 -2.53 18.93
CA MET A 149 2.67 -1.23 19.11
C MET A 149 1.17 -1.38 19.37
N CYS A 150 0.50 -2.28 18.65
CA CYS A 150 -0.91 -2.59 18.87
C CYS A 150 -1.15 -3.19 20.27
N GLN A 151 -0.23 -4.04 20.74
CA GLN A 151 -0.32 -4.62 22.09
C GLN A 151 -0.14 -3.59 23.21
N LEU A 152 0.60 -2.51 22.95
CA LEU A 152 0.84 -1.44 23.92
C LEU A 152 -0.24 -0.35 23.89
N ASP A 153 -0.93 -0.18 22.76
CA ASP A 153 -1.92 0.87 22.54
C ASP A 153 -3.12 0.35 21.74
N GLU A 154 -4.23 0.09 22.46
CA GLU A 154 -5.50 -0.36 21.87
C GLU A 154 -6.10 0.65 20.90
N THR A 155 -5.87 1.96 21.12
CA THR A 155 -6.37 3.02 20.22
C THR A 155 -5.58 2.98 18.90
N PHE A 156 -4.28 2.73 18.98
CA PHE A 156 -3.46 2.49 17.81
C PHE A 156 -3.93 1.25 17.04
N GLU A 157 -4.18 0.13 17.72
CA GLU A 157 -4.71 -1.09 17.12
C GLU A 157 -6.02 -0.81 16.37
N ALA A 158 -7.00 -0.19 17.03
CA ALA A 158 -8.29 0.13 16.44
C ALA A 158 -8.16 1.01 15.18
N ARG A 159 -7.26 2.00 15.20
CA ARG A 159 -7.01 2.87 14.04
C ARG A 159 -6.44 2.07 12.85
N VAL A 160 -5.44 1.23 13.10
CA VAL A 160 -4.83 0.40 12.06
C VAL A 160 -5.87 -0.52 11.44
N VAL A 161 -6.65 -1.21 12.29
CA VAL A 161 -7.66 -2.16 11.86
C VAL A 161 -8.77 -1.47 11.04
N ALA A 162 -9.23 -0.29 11.46
CA ALA A 162 -10.27 0.48 10.78
C ALA A 162 -9.85 0.98 9.39
N CYS A 163 -8.55 1.21 9.13
CA CYS A 163 -8.07 1.70 7.84
C CYS A 163 -8.17 0.65 6.70
N GLY A 164 -8.30 -0.64 7.00
CA GLY A 164 -8.21 -1.72 6.02
C GLY A 164 -9.50 -2.10 5.29
N GLY A 165 -10.41 -1.15 5.02
CA GLY A 165 -11.78 -1.36 4.53
C GLY A 165 -11.99 -2.07 3.18
N GLY A 166 -10.97 -2.71 2.60
CA GLY A 166 -11.12 -3.64 1.47
C GLY A 166 -11.34 -5.05 1.97
N MET A 167 -12.58 -5.39 2.34
CA MET A 167 -12.91 -6.75 2.77
C MET A 167 -12.79 -7.72 1.60
N CYS A 168 -11.91 -8.71 1.79
CA CYS A 168 -11.93 -9.92 1.00
C CYS A 168 -13.00 -10.88 1.55
N SER A 169 -14.21 -10.84 1.02
CA SER A 169 -15.20 -11.88 1.35
C SER A 169 -14.97 -13.11 0.47
N ILE A 170 -14.43 -14.17 1.07
CA ILE A 170 -14.62 -15.51 0.52
C ILE A 170 -16.11 -15.82 0.67
N LYS A 171 -16.84 -16.01 -0.44
CA LYS A 171 -18.09 -16.76 -0.35
C LYS A 171 -17.70 -18.16 0.11
N ALA A 172 -18.03 -18.51 1.35
CA ALA A 172 -17.87 -19.87 1.83
C ALA A 172 -18.50 -20.82 0.80
N ALA A 173 -17.66 -21.57 0.09
CA ALA A 173 -18.14 -22.68 -0.72
C ALA A 173 -18.58 -23.74 0.28
N GLY A 174 -19.90 -23.92 0.39
CA GLY A 174 -20.48 -24.93 1.25
C GLY A 174 -19.97 -26.32 0.87
N ALA A 175 -19.64 -27.09 1.89
CA ALA A 175 -19.55 -28.54 1.88
C ALA A 175 -20.19 -29.04 3.18
#